data_AF-A0A5C3LXE5-F1
#
_entry.id   AF-A0A5C3LXE5-F1
#
_cell.length_a   1.000
_cell.length_b   1.000
_cell.length_c   1.000
_cell.angle_alpha   90.00
_cell.angle_beta   90.00
_cell.angle_gamma   90.00
#
_symmetry.space_group_name_H-M   'P 1'
#
loop_
_entity.id
_entity.type
_entity.pdbx_description
1 polymer ?
#
loop_
_entity_poly.entity_id
_entity_poly.type
_entity_poly.pdbx_seq_one_letter_code
_entity_poly.pdbx_strand_id
1 'polypeptide(L)'
;NSDLVCLQSHIYFRAIVEQLTGPPANKLQSYELTEEQWLLAGAVEEVLLLFQNLTDLFSQAEVPLIVEALPMLEVLEVALEGAREDADAPNVVCVAAQAALLLLDKYSVFTNECELYQIAIGKL
;
A
#
# COMPACT_ATOMS: atom_id res chain seq x y z
N ASN A 1 7.36 6.05 -2.09
CA ASN A 1 7.01 4.93 -1.18
C ASN A 1 8.29 4.16 -0.83
N SER A 2 9.01 4.56 0.24
CA SER A 2 10.29 3.93 0.62
C SER A 2 10.13 2.47 1.05
N ASP A 3 9.00 2.14 1.68
CA ASP A 3 8.75 0.83 2.26
C ASP A 3 8.45 -0.21 1.18
N LEU A 4 7.64 0.15 0.16
CA LEU A 4 7.42 -0.69 -1.01
C LEU A 4 8.75 -1.00 -1.73
N VAL A 5 9.57 0.02 -2.00
CA VAL A 5 10.86 -0.17 -2.69
C VAL A 5 11.82 -1.04 -1.86
N CYS A 6 11.82 -0.85 -0.54
CA CYS A 6 12.60 -1.68 0.38
C CYS A 6 12.16 -3.14 0.33
N LEU A 7 10.85 -3.39 0.44
CA LEU A 7 10.27 -4.73 0.40
C LEU A 7 10.51 -5.42 -0.95
N GLN A 8 10.31 -4.71 -2.06
CA GLN A 8 10.59 -5.18 -3.42
C GLN A 8 12.06 -5.58 -3.58
N SER A 9 12.97 -4.75 -3.08
CA SER A 9 14.40 -5.07 -3.10
C SER A 9 14.68 -6.33 -2.28
N HIS A 10 14.06 -6.46 -1.11
CA HIS A 10 14.23 -7.63 -0.24
C HIS A 10 13.73 -8.92 -0.90
N ILE A 11 12.55 -8.88 -1.54
CA ILE A 11 11.97 -10.01 -2.29
C ILE A 11 12.83 -10.35 -3.50
N TYR A 12 13.24 -9.34 -4.29
CA TYR A 12 14.08 -9.53 -5.48
C TYR A 12 15.42 -10.20 -5.14
N PHE A 13 16.03 -9.79 -4.03
CA PHE A 13 17.31 -10.36 -3.57
C PHE A 13 17.16 -11.56 -2.63
N ARG A 14 15.99 -12.20 -2.56
CA ARG A 14 15.72 -13.33 -1.64
C ARG A 14 16.84 -14.35 -1.58
N ALA A 15 17.32 -14.84 -2.73
CA ALA A 15 18.40 -15.83 -2.77
C ALA A 15 19.71 -15.34 -2.13
N ILE A 16 20.03 -14.05 -2.25
CA ILE A 16 21.21 -13.45 -1.62
C ILE A 16 20.96 -13.23 -0.13
N VAL A 17 19.76 -12.78 0.24
CA VAL A 17 19.35 -12.60 1.64
C VAL A 17 19.46 -13.93 2.37
N GLU A 18 18.90 -15.02 1.84
CA GLU A 18 18.96 -16.36 2.43
C GLU A 18 20.41 -16.87 2.56
N GLN A 19 21.26 -16.65 1.55
CA GLN A 19 22.68 -16.98 1.64
C GLN A 19 23.42 -16.18 2.71
N LEU A 20 22.97 -14.96 2.99
CA LEU A 20 23.56 -14.09 4.00
C LEU A 20 23.07 -14.42 5.42
N THR A 21 21.77 -14.69 5.58
CA THR A 21 21.15 -14.87 6.90
C THR A 21 21.20 -16.31 7.41
N GLY A 22 21.14 -17.31 6.52
CA GLY A 22 21.10 -18.73 6.90
C GLY A 22 22.38 -19.25 7.60
N PRO A 23 23.60 -18.96 7.11
CA PRO A 23 24.82 -19.49 7.71
C PRO A 23 25.08 -18.93 9.13
N PRO A 24 25.33 -19.78 10.14
CA PRO A 24 25.65 -19.34 11.51
C PRO A 24 26.90 -18.46 11.60
N ALA A 25 27.85 -18.64 10.69
CA ALA A 25 29.10 -17.87 10.63
C ALA A 25 28.85 -16.36 10.45
N ASN A 26 27.76 -15.99 9.79
CA ASN A 26 27.41 -14.59 9.54
C ASN A 26 26.74 -13.93 10.75
N LYS A 27 26.24 -14.71 11.71
CA LYS A 27 25.52 -14.23 12.92
C LYS A 27 24.27 -13.40 12.61
N LEU A 28 23.58 -13.71 11.50
CA LEU A 28 22.41 -12.98 11.01
C LEU A 28 21.12 -13.82 10.99
N GLN A 29 21.13 -14.98 11.63
CA GLN A 29 20.01 -15.94 11.60
C GLN A 29 18.71 -15.40 12.18
N SER A 30 18.80 -14.42 13.10
CA SER A 30 17.63 -13.72 13.63
C SER A 30 16.86 -12.91 12.57
N TYR A 31 17.47 -12.67 11.40
CA TYR A 31 16.88 -11.96 10.27
C TYR A 31 16.46 -12.90 9.14
N GLU A 32 16.64 -14.21 9.31
CA GLU A 32 16.18 -15.19 8.33
C GLU A 32 14.66 -15.27 8.37
N LEU A 33 14.02 -14.96 7.25
CA LEU A 33 12.57 -15.09 7.10
C LEU A 33 12.21 -16.56 6.86
N THR A 34 11.12 -17.01 7.47
CA THR A 34 10.49 -18.29 7.15
C THR A 34 9.78 -18.22 5.80
N GLU A 35 9.47 -19.37 5.20
CA GLU A 35 8.65 -19.41 3.97
C GLU A 35 7.32 -18.69 4.12
N GLU A 36 6.65 -18.83 5.27
CA GLU A 36 5.40 -18.13 5.56
C GLU A 36 5.59 -16.61 5.59
N GLN A 37 6.72 -16.13 6.11
CA GLN A 37 7.04 -14.71 6.12
C GLN A 37 7.39 -14.18 4.72
N TRP A 38 8.01 -14.99 3.87
CA TRP A 38 8.22 -14.65 2.46
C TRP A 38 6.91 -14.55 1.68
N LEU A 39 5.97 -15.48 1.92
CA LEU A 39 4.62 -15.40 1.34
C LEU A 39 3.89 -14.14 1.83
N LEU A 40 4.00 -13.85 3.13
CA LEU A 40 3.42 -12.62 3.70
C LEU A 40 4.05 -11.36 3.10
N ALA A 41 5.36 -11.34 2.86
CA ALA A 41 6.04 -10.22 2.22
C ALA A 41 5.47 -9.96 0.81
N GLY A 42 5.20 -11.00 0.02
CA GLY A 42 4.55 -10.86 -1.28
C GLY A 42 3.13 -10.28 -1.16
N ALA A 43 2.31 -10.79 -0.25
CA ALA A 43 0.95 -10.27 -0.03
C ALA A 43 0.95 -8.80 0.42
N VAL A 44 1.94 -8.40 1.24
CA VAL A 44 2.11 -6.99 1.65
C VAL A 44 2.57 -6.13 0.47
N GLU A 45 3.45 -6.63 -0.40
CA GLU A 45 3.86 -5.93 -1.62
C GLU A 45 2.65 -5.60 -2.51
N GLU A 46 1.79 -6.59 -2.78
CA GLU A 46 0.60 -6.42 -3.63
C GLU A 46 -0.32 -5.30 -3.13
N VAL A 47 -0.54 -5.20 -1.81
CA VAL A 47 -1.38 -4.16 -1.23
C VAL A 47 -0.67 -2.79 -1.23
N LEU A 48 0.64 -2.76 -1.00
CA LEU A 48 1.41 -1.52 -1.08
C LEU A 48 1.46 -0.94 -2.51
N LEU A 49 1.36 -1.78 -3.54
CA LEU A 49 1.26 -1.35 -4.94
C LEU A 49 -0.01 -0.55 -5.23
N LEU A 50 -1.11 -0.80 -4.50
CA LEU A 50 -2.36 -0.03 -4.65
C LEU A 50 -2.13 1.48 -4.40
N PHE A 51 -1.18 1.81 -3.51
CA PHE A 51 -0.84 3.18 -3.16
C PHE A 51 0.20 3.80 -4.11
N GLN A 52 0.79 3.06 -5.04
CA GLN A 52 1.92 3.53 -5.83
C GLN A 52 1.55 4.74 -6.69
N ASN A 53 0.52 4.62 -7.53
CA ASN A 53 0.10 5.72 -8.40
C ASN A 53 -0.27 6.99 -7.61
N LEU A 54 -0.95 6.81 -6.48
CA LEU A 54 -1.31 7.91 -5.58
C LEU A 54 -0.08 8.56 -4.96
N THR A 55 0.86 7.75 -4.48
CA THR A 55 2.11 8.23 -3.90
C THR A 55 2.95 8.96 -4.94
N ASP A 56 3.00 8.46 -6.17
CA ASP A 56 3.77 9.07 -7.26
C ASP A 56 3.17 10.41 -7.66
N LEU A 57 1.84 10.55 -7.71
CA LEU A 57 1.18 11.84 -7.94
C LEU A 57 1.51 12.84 -6.83
N PHE A 58 1.38 12.45 -5.55
CA PHE A 58 1.67 13.34 -4.42
C PHE A 58 3.17 13.63 -4.23
N SER A 59 4.06 12.85 -4.86
CA SER A 59 5.51 13.06 -4.81
C SER A 59 6.01 14.03 -5.89
N GLN A 60 5.14 14.51 -6.79
CA GLN A 60 5.50 15.50 -7.78
C GLN A 60 5.83 16.84 -7.12
N ALA A 61 6.72 17.62 -7.75
CA ALA A 61 7.15 18.91 -7.20
C ALA A 61 6.03 19.98 -7.18
N GLU A 62 5.01 19.80 -8.01
CA GLU A 62 3.79 20.61 -8.02
C GLU A 62 2.72 19.93 -7.14
N VAL A 63 1.94 20.73 -6.41
CA VAL A 63 0.85 20.19 -5.57
C VAL A 63 -0.24 19.66 -6.50
N PRO A 64 -0.59 18.37 -6.43
CA PRO A 64 -1.62 17.83 -7.31
C PRO A 64 -2.97 18.51 -7.07
N LEU A 65 -3.69 18.75 -8.15
CA LEU A 65 -4.99 19.41 -8.07
C LEU A 65 -6.01 18.47 -7.45
N ILE A 66 -7.00 19.02 -6.74
CA ILE A 66 -8.08 18.24 -6.14
C ILE A 66 -8.83 17.39 -7.17
N VAL A 67 -8.95 17.88 -8.41
CA VAL A 67 -9.59 17.15 -9.51
C VAL A 67 -8.80 15.93 -10.00
N GLU A 68 -7.51 15.87 -9.68
CA GLU A 68 -6.63 14.73 -9.99
C GLU A 68 -6.54 13.79 -8.78
N ALA A 69 -6.50 14.34 -7.57
CA ALA A 69 -6.35 13.57 -6.34
C ALA A 69 -7.61 12.79 -5.94
N LEU A 70 -8.80 13.42 -5.99
CA LEU A 70 -10.05 12.78 -5.53
C LEU A 70 -10.41 11.52 -6.31
N PRO A 71 -10.40 11.52 -7.67
CA PRO A 71 -10.70 10.30 -8.41
C PRO A 71 -9.74 9.15 -8.09
N MET A 72 -8.47 9.43 -7.81
CA MET A 72 -7.53 8.37 -7.46
C MET A 72 -7.74 7.85 -6.03
N LEU A 73 -8.19 8.69 -5.10
CA LEU A 73 -8.58 8.24 -3.76
C LEU A 73 -9.80 7.32 -3.82
N GLU A 74 -10.75 7.57 -4.71
CA GLU A 74 -11.91 6.70 -4.94
C GLU A 74 -11.51 5.36 -5.56
N VAL A 75 -10.58 5.37 -6.53
CA VAL A 75 -10.01 4.13 -7.09
C VAL A 75 -9.29 3.33 -6.00
N LEU A 76 -8.54 4.01 -5.12
CA LEU A 76 -7.87 3.37 -4.00
C LEU A 76 -8.87 2.79 -3.00
N GLU A 77 -9.97 3.49 -2.70
CA GLU A 77 -11.03 3.00 -1.82
C GLU A 77 -11.59 1.66 -2.33
N VAL A 78 -12.00 1.60 -3.61
CA VAL A 78 -12.52 0.36 -4.22
C VAL A 78 -11.49 -0.78 -4.17
N ALA A 79 -10.21 -0.47 -4.43
CA ALA A 79 -9.15 -1.47 -4.38
C ALA A 79 -8.94 -2.02 -2.96
N LEU A 80 -9.02 -1.16 -1.93
CA LEU A 80 -8.89 -1.54 -0.53
C LEU A 80 -10.10 -2.33 -0.03
N GLU A 81 -11.31 -2.04 -0.51
CA GLU A 81 -12.49 -2.87 -0.24
C GLU A 81 -12.28 -4.30 -0.75
N GLY A 82 -11.77 -4.43 -1.98
CA GLY A 82 -11.39 -5.73 -2.54
C GLY A 82 -10.35 -6.46 -1.69
N ALA A 83 -9.28 -5.78 -1.29
CA ALA A 83 -8.23 -6.37 -0.44
C ALA A 83 -8.71 -6.76 0.97
N ARG A 84 -9.72 -6.06 1.51
CA ARG A 84 -10.35 -6.39 2.80
C ARG A 84 -11.22 -7.64 2.69
N GLU A 85 -11.93 -7.80 1.58
CA GLU A 85 -12.92 -8.87 1.37
C GLU A 85 -12.33 -10.13 0.76
N ASP A 86 -11.06 -10.08 0.34
CA ASP A 86 -10.32 -11.24 -0.14
C ASP A 86 -10.15 -12.28 0.99
N ALA A 87 -10.80 -13.43 0.81
CA ALA A 87 -10.77 -14.54 1.76
C ALA A 87 -9.45 -15.32 1.74
N ASP A 88 -8.67 -15.20 0.66
CA ASP A 88 -7.38 -15.86 0.49
C ASP A 88 -6.22 -14.97 0.98
N ALA A 89 -6.48 -13.68 1.21
CA ALA A 89 -5.50 -12.75 1.75
C ALA A 89 -5.16 -13.05 3.23
N PRO A 90 -3.90 -12.85 3.65
CA PRO A 90 -3.54 -12.94 5.07
C PRO A 90 -4.33 -11.94 5.92
N ASN A 91 -4.79 -12.34 7.10
CA ASN A 91 -5.57 -11.47 8.01
C ASN A 91 -4.94 -10.08 8.26
N VAL A 92 -3.60 -9.99 8.30
CA VAL A 92 -2.90 -8.71 8.48
C VAL A 92 -3.15 -7.74 7.32
N VAL A 93 -3.28 -8.26 6.09
CA VAL A 93 -3.61 -7.48 4.90
C VAL A 93 -5.04 -6.96 5.02
N CYS A 94 -6.01 -7.81 5.36
CA CYS A 94 -7.40 -7.39 5.53
C CYS A 94 -7.55 -6.31 6.60
N VAL A 95 -6.84 -6.45 7.74
CA VAL A 95 -6.83 -5.47 8.82
C VAL A 95 -6.17 -4.16 8.38
N ALA A 96 -5.05 -4.22 7.66
CA ALA A 96 -4.39 -3.03 7.13
C ALA A 96 -5.28 -2.30 6.10
N ALA A 97 -5.96 -3.04 5.21
CA ALA A 97 -6.90 -2.48 4.26
C ALA A 97 -8.08 -1.78 4.97
N GLN A 98 -8.65 -2.40 5.99
CA GLN A 98 -9.69 -1.78 6.81
C GLN A 98 -9.19 -0.52 7.53
N ALA A 99 -7.95 -0.51 8.03
CA ALA A 99 -7.37 0.69 8.66
C ALA A 99 -7.18 1.83 7.65
N ALA A 100 -6.76 1.51 6.41
CA ALA A 100 -6.64 2.48 5.33
C ALA A 100 -8.00 3.05 4.90
N LEU A 101 -9.04 2.22 4.79
CA LEU A 101 -10.42 2.65 4.50
C LEU A 101 -10.94 3.62 5.58
N LEU A 102 -10.69 3.34 6.86
CA LEU A 102 -11.08 4.24 7.94
C LEU A 102 -10.39 5.62 7.85
N LEU A 103 -9.16 5.66 7.34
CA LEU A 103 -8.47 6.93 7.08
C LEU A 103 -9.10 7.65 5.88
N LEU A 104 -9.38 6.96 4.79
CA LEU A 104 -10.04 7.54 3.62
C LEU A 104 -11.41 8.12 3.98
N ASP A 105 -12.23 7.37 4.72
CA ASP A 105 -13.56 7.82 5.19
C ASP A 105 -13.46 9.08 6.05
N LYS A 106 -12.48 9.13 6.96
CA LYS A 106 -12.22 10.34 7.75
C LYS A 106 -11.92 11.57 6.88
N TYR A 107 -11.21 11.38 5.76
CA TYR A 107 -10.87 12.48 4.85
C TYR A 107 -11.99 12.80 3.85
N SER A 108 -12.86 11.83 3.54
CA SER A 108 -13.99 11.98 2.62
C SER A 108 -15.00 13.04 3.10
N VAL A 109 -15.17 13.15 4.42
CA VAL A 109 -16.04 14.17 5.05
C VAL A 109 -15.64 15.57 4.61
N PHE A 110 -14.34 15.90 4.64
CA PHE A 110 -13.85 17.23 4.27
C PHE A 110 -13.96 17.52 2.77
N THR A 111 -13.92 16.50 1.93
CA THR A 111 -13.99 16.64 0.47
C THR A 111 -15.43 16.75 -0.02
N ASN A 112 -16.36 16.10 0.68
CA ASN A 112 -17.79 16.13 0.37
C ASN A 112 -18.50 17.40 0.86
N GLU A 113 -17.98 18.05 1.90
CA GLU A 113 -18.50 19.34 2.39
C GLU A 113 -18.21 20.52 1.45
N CYS A 114 -17.30 20.37 0.47
CA CYS A 114 -16.95 21.43 -0.47
C CYS A 114 -17.62 21.21 -1.83
N GLU A 115 -18.72 21.93 -2.08
CA GLU A 115 -19.45 21.88 -3.36
C GLU A 115 -18.55 22.19 -4.57
N LEU A 116 -17.58 23.11 -4.41
CA LEU A 116 -16.61 23.44 -5.47
C LEU A 116 -15.82 22.22 -5.95
N TYR A 117 -15.45 21.32 -5.03
CA TYR A 117 -14.75 20.09 -5.40
C TYR A 117 -15.66 19.16 -6.18
N GLN A 118 -16.92 19.02 -5.75
CA GLN A 118 -17.92 18.18 -6.42
C GLN A 118 -18.24 18.68 -7.84
N ILE A 119 -18.35 20.00 -8.03
CA ILE A 119 -18.50 20.62 -9.36
C ILE A 119 -17.25 20.33 -10.21
N ALA A 120 -16.06 20.54 -9.65
CA ALA A 120 -14.81 20.43 -10.37
C ALA A 120 -14.52 18.99 -10.85
N ILE A 121 -14.98 17.97 -10.12
CA ILE A 121 -14.89 16.56 -10.51
C ILE A 121 -16.13 16.03 -11.25
N GLY A 122 -17.12 16.89 -11.53
CA GLY A 122 -18.29 16.54 -12.33
C GLY A 122 -19.30 15.60 -11.64
N LYS A 123 -19.47 15.71 -10.31
CA LYS A 123 -20.37 14.87 -9.49
C LYS A 123 -21.72 15.50 -9.11
N LEU A 124 -22.04 16.68 -9.64
CA LEU A 124 -23.31 17.41 -9.44
C LEU A 124 -24.25 17.28 -10.63
#